data_AF-A0A3R7IW69-F1
#
_entry.id   AF-A0A3R7IW69-F1
#
_cell.length_a   1.000
_cell.length_b   1.000
_cell.length_c   1.000
_cell.angle_alpha   90.00
_cell.angle_beta   90.00
_cell.angle_gamma   90.00
#
_symmetry.space_group_name_H-M   'P 1'
#
loop_
_entity.id
_entity.type
_entity.pdbx_description
1 polymer ?
#
loop_
_entity_poly.entity_id
_entity_poly.type
_entity_poly.pdbx_seq_one_letter_code
_entity_poly.pdbx_strand_id
1 'polypeptide(L)'
;PEADGSYAAAADGDGDGLSIGVPTELLNGADQEVVETFWTALDDLEPQGASYHEVDLPSVEHAVEAYYVIAMSEASSNLARFDGVRYGQSGGYDGNWNDSFANAREEGFGEEVKRRVLLGTYALSAGYHDKYYKKAQDARAWVKQDFD
;
A
#
# COMPACT_ATOMS: atom_id res chain seq x y z
N PRO A 1 3.46 -5.91 -38.74
CA PRO A 1 2.30 -6.36 -37.93
C PRO A 1 2.55 -5.92 -36.49
N GLU A 2 1.90 -4.85 -36.04
CA GLU A 2 1.89 -4.49 -34.63
C GLU A 2 1.27 -5.67 -33.87
N ALA A 3 2.02 -6.23 -32.92
CA ALA A 3 1.51 -7.28 -32.05
C ALA A 3 0.24 -6.75 -31.37
N ASP A 4 -0.82 -7.55 -31.37
CA ASP A 4 -2.08 -7.25 -30.71
C ASP A 4 -1.79 -7.08 -29.21
N GLY A 5 -1.62 -5.83 -28.76
CA GLY A 5 -1.05 -5.46 -27.46
C GLY A 5 -1.96 -5.70 -26.26
N SER A 6 -2.83 -6.70 -26.32
CA SER A 6 -3.69 -7.08 -25.21
C SER A 6 -2.91 -7.90 -24.18
N TYR A 7 -3.19 -7.69 -22.89
CA TYR A 7 -2.59 -8.50 -21.82
C TYR A 7 -2.87 -10.01 -21.98
N ALA A 8 -3.98 -10.38 -22.60
CA ALA A 8 -4.31 -11.78 -22.86
C ALA A 8 -3.40 -12.40 -23.95
N ALA A 9 -3.02 -11.62 -24.96
CA ALA A 9 -2.10 -12.08 -26.00
C ALA A 9 -0.66 -12.27 -25.48
N ALA A 10 -0.28 -11.58 -24.40
CA ALA A 10 1.01 -11.74 -23.73
C ALA A 10 1.06 -12.96 -22.78
N ALA A 11 -0.08 -13.61 -22.51
CA ALA A 11 -0.16 -14.80 -21.67
C ALA A 11 -0.19 -16.08 -22.54
N ASP A 12 0.86 -16.28 -23.32
CA ASP A 12 1.04 -17.43 -24.23
C ASP A 12 1.53 -18.71 -23.52
N GLY A 13 1.93 -18.59 -22.25
CA GLY A 13 2.40 -19.70 -21.44
C GLY A 13 3.85 -20.10 -21.74
N ASP A 14 4.58 -19.28 -22.50
CA ASP A 14 6.00 -19.48 -22.75
C ASP A 14 6.85 -18.85 -21.64
N GLY A 15 7.58 -19.69 -20.92
CA GLY A 15 8.51 -19.29 -19.86
C GLY A 15 9.96 -19.19 -20.31
N ASP A 16 10.25 -19.50 -21.58
CA ASP A 16 11.63 -19.61 -22.07
C ASP A 16 12.34 -18.24 -22.00
N GLY A 17 13.48 -18.21 -21.32
CA GLY A 17 14.28 -17.00 -21.14
C GLY A 17 13.74 -16.02 -20.09
N LEU A 18 12.70 -16.39 -19.33
CA LEU A 18 12.24 -15.58 -18.19
C LEU A 18 13.33 -15.54 -17.10
N SER A 19 13.69 -14.34 -16.65
CA SER A 19 14.61 -14.14 -15.53
C SER A 19 13.86 -13.60 -14.32
N ILE A 20 13.88 -14.36 -13.23
CA ILE A 20 13.11 -14.12 -12.01
C ILE A 20 14.06 -13.61 -10.91
N GLY A 21 13.85 -12.38 -10.44
CA GLY A 21 14.52 -11.86 -9.25
C GLY A 21 13.81 -12.33 -7.99
N VAL A 22 14.53 -12.97 -7.08
CA VAL A 22 14.00 -13.47 -5.80
C VAL A 22 14.48 -12.56 -4.65
N PRO A 23 13.62 -11.68 -4.13
CA PRO A 23 13.96 -10.82 -2.99
C PRO A 23 13.92 -11.62 -1.69
N THR A 24 15.09 -12.02 -1.21
CA THR A 24 15.21 -12.95 -0.08
C THR A 24 14.66 -12.37 1.23
N GLU A 25 14.66 -11.04 1.37
CA GLU A 25 14.09 -10.33 2.52
C GLU A 25 12.60 -10.60 2.70
N LEU A 26 11.86 -10.86 1.62
CA LEU A 26 10.42 -11.14 1.67
C LEU A 26 10.09 -12.58 2.07
N LEU A 27 11.06 -13.49 1.99
CA LEU A 27 10.91 -14.86 2.46
C LEU A 27 11.15 -14.95 3.98
N ASN A 28 11.89 -13.99 4.53
CA ASN A 28 12.19 -13.95 5.96
C ASN A 28 10.93 -13.65 6.78
N GLY A 29 10.60 -14.57 7.69
CA GLY A 29 9.42 -14.44 8.57
C GLY A 29 8.12 -15.00 7.99
N ALA A 30 8.13 -15.53 6.77
CA ALA A 30 7.04 -16.34 6.24
C ALA A 30 7.00 -17.72 6.92
N ASP A 31 5.81 -18.32 6.99
CA ASP A 31 5.65 -19.69 7.47
C ASP A 31 6.38 -20.68 6.54
N GLN A 32 6.95 -21.73 7.14
CA GLN A 32 7.75 -22.71 6.40
C GLN A 32 7.01 -23.33 5.21
N GLU A 33 5.72 -23.65 5.36
CA GLU A 33 4.88 -24.20 4.28
C GLU A 33 4.75 -23.24 3.09
N VAL A 34 4.70 -21.93 3.35
CA VAL A 34 4.65 -20.89 2.31
C VAL A 34 5.97 -20.82 1.55
N VAL A 35 7.09 -20.86 2.29
CA VAL A 35 8.43 -20.85 1.71
C VAL A 35 8.66 -22.10 0.85
N GLU A 36 8.27 -23.28 1.33
CA GLU A 36 8.36 -24.53 0.58
C GLU A 36 7.52 -24.49 -0.70
N THR A 37 6.30 -23.94 -0.63
CA THR A 37 5.42 -23.75 -1.79
C THR A 37 6.03 -22.78 -2.81
N PHE A 38 6.63 -21.69 -2.34
CA PHE A 38 7.31 -20.72 -3.19
C PHE A 38 8.46 -21.35 -3.98
N TRP A 39 9.34 -22.11 -3.31
CA TRP A 39 10.45 -22.78 -3.98
C TRP A 39 9.99 -23.88 -4.93
N THR A 40 8.97 -24.65 -4.55
CA THR A 40 8.36 -25.66 -5.44
C THR A 40 7.85 -25.02 -6.74
N ALA A 41 7.23 -23.83 -6.65
CA ALA A 41 6.76 -23.11 -7.83
C ALA A 41 7.91 -22.63 -8.74
N LEU A 42 9.06 -22.27 -8.18
CA LEU A 42 10.25 -21.93 -8.98
C LEU A 42 10.86 -23.16 -9.65
N ASP A 43 10.92 -24.28 -8.94
CA ASP A 43 11.42 -25.56 -9.48
C ASP A 43 10.54 -26.04 -10.65
N ASP A 44 9.23 -25.79 -10.62
CA ASP A 44 8.31 -26.10 -11.71
C ASP A 44 8.53 -25.22 -12.96
N LEU A 45 9.09 -24.01 -12.80
CA LEU A 45 9.35 -23.06 -13.89
C LEU A 45 10.70 -23.29 -14.57
N GLU A 46 11.71 -23.81 -13.87
CA GLU A 46 13.03 -24.12 -14.43
C GLU A 46 12.98 -25.04 -15.68
N PRO A 47 12.24 -26.17 -15.72
CA PRO A 47 12.16 -27.01 -16.91
C PRO A 47 11.42 -26.34 -18.08
N GLN A 48 10.75 -25.20 -17.85
CA GLN A 48 10.08 -24.39 -18.87
C GLN A 48 11.00 -23.31 -19.45
N GLY A 49 12.28 -23.28 -19.06
CA GLY A 49 13.28 -22.34 -19.57
C GLY A 49 13.44 -21.06 -18.75
N ALA A 50 12.75 -20.95 -17.61
CA ALA A 50 12.94 -19.86 -16.68
C ALA A 50 14.24 -20.04 -15.87
N SER A 51 14.80 -18.94 -15.42
CA SER A 51 15.93 -18.88 -14.49
C SER A 51 15.62 -17.93 -13.35
N TYR A 52 16.18 -18.18 -12.16
CA TYR A 52 16.07 -17.24 -11.05
C TYR A 52 17.45 -16.82 -10.54
N HIS A 53 17.49 -15.66 -9.89
CA HIS A 53 18.63 -15.15 -9.17
C HIS A 53 18.15 -14.40 -7.93
N GLU A 54 18.93 -14.45 -6.85
CA GLU A 54 18.64 -13.66 -5.65
C GLU A 54 18.88 -12.17 -5.94
N VAL A 55 18.00 -11.33 -5.38
CA VAL A 55 18.12 -9.87 -5.41
C VAL A 55 17.98 -9.33 -4.00
N ASP A 56 18.68 -8.23 -3.71
CA ASP A 56 18.62 -7.53 -2.42
C ASP A 56 17.69 -6.32 -2.55
N LEU A 57 16.70 -6.21 -1.67
CA LEU A 57 15.79 -5.06 -1.55
C LEU A 57 15.82 -4.53 -0.12
N PRO A 58 16.94 -3.92 0.32
CA PRO A 58 17.18 -3.61 1.73
C PRO A 58 16.15 -2.63 2.30
N SER A 59 15.54 -1.76 1.50
CA SER A 59 14.56 -0.78 1.97
C SER A 59 13.17 -1.39 2.18
N VAL A 60 12.92 -2.61 1.69
CA VAL A 60 11.58 -3.23 1.72
C VAL A 60 11.09 -3.48 3.15
N GLU A 61 12.02 -3.63 4.12
CA GLU A 61 11.70 -3.77 5.54
C GLU A 61 10.93 -2.56 6.10
N HIS A 62 11.03 -1.38 5.46
CA HIS A 62 10.37 -0.15 5.86
C HIS A 62 9.09 0.14 5.08
N ALA A 63 8.73 -0.72 4.13
CA ALA A 63 7.62 -0.47 3.21
C ALA A 63 6.27 -0.41 3.93
N VAL A 64 6.05 -1.26 4.94
CA VAL A 64 4.80 -1.33 5.70
C VAL A 64 4.59 -0.08 6.57
N GLU A 65 5.64 0.38 7.25
CA GLU A 65 5.63 1.59 8.06
C GLU A 65 5.37 2.82 7.20
N ALA A 66 6.10 2.94 6.08
CA ALA A 66 5.91 4.03 5.13
C ALA A 66 4.48 4.03 4.56
N TYR A 67 3.96 2.85 4.19
CA TYR A 67 2.60 2.68 3.73
C TYR A 67 1.59 3.18 4.76
N TYR A 68 1.69 2.76 6.02
CA TYR A 68 0.71 3.16 7.02
C TYR A 68 0.73 4.67 7.29
N VAL A 69 1.89 5.29 7.39
CA VAL A 69 1.98 6.75 7.59
C VAL A 69 1.38 7.49 6.40
N ILE A 70 1.76 7.12 5.16
CA ILE A 70 1.29 7.79 3.95
C ILE A 70 -0.22 7.58 3.77
N ALA A 71 -0.67 6.32 3.78
CA ALA A 71 -2.06 5.97 3.53
C ALA A 71 -3.00 6.57 4.59
N MET A 72 -2.62 6.58 5.87
CA MET A 72 -3.44 7.22 6.91
C MET A 72 -3.47 8.74 6.76
N SER A 73 -2.32 9.37 6.46
CA SER A 73 -2.23 10.82 6.22
C SER A 73 -3.10 11.25 5.04
N GLU A 74 -3.04 10.52 3.93
CA GLU A 74 -3.87 10.80 2.77
C GLU A 74 -5.34 10.47 3.03
N ALA A 75 -5.64 9.42 3.78
CA ALA A 75 -7.00 9.09 4.19
C ALA A 75 -7.62 10.21 5.06
N SER A 76 -6.87 10.81 5.98
CA SER A 76 -7.41 11.87 6.85
C SER A 76 -7.89 13.08 6.03
N SER A 77 -7.14 13.46 4.99
CA SER A 77 -7.51 14.51 4.04
C SER A 77 -8.63 14.07 3.09
N ASN A 78 -8.51 12.89 2.48
CA ASN A 78 -9.48 12.39 1.50
C ASN A 78 -10.87 12.19 2.12
N LEU A 79 -10.94 11.71 3.35
CA LEU A 79 -12.18 11.47 4.05
C LEU A 79 -12.76 12.74 4.68
N ALA A 80 -12.03 13.86 4.71
CA ALA A 80 -12.54 15.14 5.24
C ALA A 80 -13.81 15.61 4.51
N ARG A 81 -14.00 15.21 3.25
CA ARG A 81 -15.17 15.55 2.42
C ARG A 81 -16.51 14.96 2.92
N PHE A 82 -16.46 13.95 3.79
CA PHE A 82 -17.65 13.33 4.36
C PHE A 82 -18.06 14.12 5.61
N ASP A 83 -18.79 15.19 5.37
CA ASP A 83 -19.28 16.17 6.36
C ASP A 83 -20.80 16.14 6.53
N GLY A 84 -21.52 15.38 5.68
CA GLY A 84 -22.97 15.26 5.71
C GLY A 84 -23.72 16.46 5.11
N VAL A 85 -23.03 17.41 4.47
CA VAL A 85 -23.66 18.63 3.91
C VAL A 85 -24.22 18.40 2.51
N ARG A 86 -23.43 17.77 1.63
CA ARG A 86 -23.80 17.55 0.22
C ARG A 86 -24.45 16.19 -0.01
N TYR A 87 -24.03 15.19 0.75
CA TYR A 87 -24.46 13.80 0.62
C TYR A 87 -24.08 13.01 1.88
N GLY A 88 -24.69 11.83 2.03
CA GLY A 88 -24.41 10.90 3.13
C GLY A 88 -25.21 11.19 4.40
N GLN A 89 -24.73 10.65 5.51
CA GLN A 89 -25.33 10.84 6.84
C GLN A 89 -25.11 12.29 7.31
N SER A 90 -26.19 12.99 7.64
CA SER A 90 -26.13 14.34 8.22
C SER A 90 -26.00 14.26 9.73
N GLY A 91 -25.16 15.12 10.32
CA GLY A 91 -25.06 15.32 11.78
C GLY A 91 -26.02 16.38 12.32
N GLY A 92 -27.05 16.74 11.55
CA GLY A 92 -28.00 17.81 11.85
C GLY A 92 -27.66 19.14 11.17
N TYR A 93 -28.65 20.02 11.10
CA TYR A 93 -28.55 21.34 10.45
C TYR A 93 -28.71 22.51 11.43
N ASP A 94 -28.92 22.21 12.71
CA ASP A 94 -29.14 23.19 13.76
C ASP A 94 -27.90 23.35 14.63
N GLY A 95 -27.55 24.58 15.01
CA GLY A 95 -26.46 24.86 15.94
C GLY A 95 -25.09 25.08 15.29
N ASN A 96 -24.04 24.58 15.94
CA ASN A 96 -22.65 24.80 15.54
C ASN A 96 -22.21 23.81 14.46
N TRP A 97 -21.79 24.33 13.31
CA TRP A 97 -21.34 23.52 12.19
C TRP A 97 -20.20 22.55 12.52
N ASN A 98 -19.28 22.92 13.43
CA ASN A 98 -18.21 22.02 13.83
C ASN A 98 -18.75 20.77 14.54
N ASP A 99 -19.79 20.94 15.36
CA ASP A 99 -20.41 19.83 16.09
C ASP A 99 -21.21 18.95 15.12
N SER A 100 -21.94 19.56 14.18
CA SER A 100 -22.63 18.81 13.12
C SER A 100 -21.68 17.96 12.27
N PHE A 101 -20.51 18.50 11.87
CA PHE A 101 -19.51 17.74 11.11
C PHE A 101 -18.87 16.63 11.94
N ALA A 102 -18.58 16.90 13.22
CA ALA A 102 -18.05 15.89 14.13
C ALA A 102 -19.04 14.73 14.30
N ASN A 103 -20.31 15.03 14.56
CA ASN A 103 -21.36 14.02 14.74
C ASN A 103 -21.57 13.18 13.48
N ALA A 104 -21.65 13.82 12.30
CA ALA A 104 -21.79 13.12 11.02
C ALA A 104 -20.66 12.09 10.81
N ARG A 105 -19.42 12.46 11.15
CA ARG A 105 -18.25 11.60 11.03
C ARG A 105 -18.18 10.53 12.12
N GLU A 106 -18.60 10.86 13.34
CA GLU A 106 -18.59 9.93 14.46
C GLU A 106 -19.56 8.77 14.24
N GLU A 107 -20.77 9.09 13.80
CA GLU A 107 -21.83 8.11 13.47
C GLU A 107 -21.54 7.39 12.15
N GLY A 108 -21.00 8.10 11.16
CA GLY A 108 -20.78 7.57 9.81
C GLY A 108 -19.53 6.69 9.67
N PHE A 109 -18.49 6.89 10.48
CA PHE A 109 -17.27 6.11 10.42
C PHE A 109 -17.16 5.04 11.50
N GLY A 110 -16.80 3.82 11.08
CA GLY A 110 -16.39 2.76 11.98
C GLY A 110 -15.08 3.07 12.72
N GLU A 111 -14.80 2.31 13.78
CA GLU A 111 -13.65 2.56 14.67
C GLU A 111 -12.31 2.59 13.93
N GLU A 112 -12.08 1.67 13.00
CA GLU A 112 -10.82 1.60 12.25
C GLU A 112 -10.59 2.84 11.39
N VAL A 113 -11.65 3.32 10.73
CA VAL A 113 -11.58 4.53 9.91
C VAL A 113 -11.25 5.74 10.79
N LYS A 114 -11.90 5.85 11.95
CA LYS A 114 -11.62 6.92 12.92
C LYS A 114 -10.18 6.88 13.41
N ARG A 115 -9.64 5.70 13.75
CA ARG A 115 -8.23 5.52 14.14
C ARG A 115 -7.26 6.03 13.08
N ARG A 116 -7.48 5.65 11.81
CA ARG A 116 -6.64 6.09 10.68
C ARG A 116 -6.71 7.59 10.44
N VAL A 117 -7.91 8.18 10.50
CA VAL A 117 -8.08 9.63 10.36
C VAL A 117 -7.35 10.37 11.47
N LEU A 118 -7.43 9.91 12.73
CA LEU A 118 -6.73 10.52 13.86
C LEU A 118 -5.20 10.45 13.68
N LEU A 119 -4.66 9.27 13.39
CA LEU A 119 -3.23 9.07 13.19
C LEU A 119 -2.70 9.84 11.98
N GLY A 120 -3.45 9.86 10.87
CA GLY A 120 -3.10 10.64 9.69
C GLY A 120 -3.12 12.15 9.94
N THR A 121 -4.11 12.64 10.70
CA THR A 121 -4.19 14.05 11.10
C THR A 121 -3.00 14.42 11.99
N TYR A 122 -2.60 13.54 12.91
CA TYR A 122 -1.41 13.71 13.74
C TYR A 122 -0.13 13.74 12.89
N ALA A 123 0.04 12.80 11.96
CA ALA A 123 1.22 12.72 11.10
C ALA A 123 1.38 13.97 10.20
N LEU A 124 0.27 14.61 9.81
CA LEU A 124 0.28 15.86 9.02
C LEU A 124 0.34 17.14 9.88
N SER A 125 0.21 17.03 11.20
CA SER A 125 0.15 18.20 12.07
C SER A 125 1.48 18.97 12.13
N ALA A 126 1.39 20.27 12.39
CA ALA A 126 2.56 21.15 12.50
C ALA A 126 3.55 20.63 13.56
N GLY A 127 4.83 20.53 13.20
CA GLY A 127 5.90 19.98 14.06
C GLY A 127 6.09 18.46 13.96
N TYR A 128 5.15 17.75 13.32
CA TYR A 128 5.18 16.29 13.13
C TYR A 128 5.22 15.88 11.65
N HIS A 129 4.76 16.74 10.73
CA HIS A 129 4.83 16.52 9.28
C HIS A 129 6.19 16.00 8.80
N ASP A 130 7.27 16.73 9.13
CA ASP A 130 8.61 16.36 8.65
C ASP A 130 9.15 15.09 9.33
N LYS A 131 8.66 14.77 10.53
CA LYS A 131 9.10 13.62 11.32
C LYS A 131 8.44 12.32 10.85
N TYR A 132 7.18 12.41 10.40
CA TYR A 132 6.41 11.25 9.98
C TYR A 132 6.16 11.25 8.48
N TYR A 133 5.30 12.15 7.97
CA TYR A 133 4.85 12.09 6.58
C TYR A 133 6.01 12.26 5.58
N LYS A 134 6.86 13.27 5.77
CA LYS A 134 8.04 13.46 4.90
C LYS A 134 9.01 12.29 4.99
N LYS A 135 9.28 11.79 6.20
CA LYS A 135 10.19 10.66 6.41
C LYS A 135 9.66 9.37 5.74
N ALA A 136 8.35 9.16 5.76
CA ALA A 136 7.70 8.06 5.07
C ALA A 136 7.78 8.20 3.54
N GLN A 137 7.68 9.43 3.01
CA GLN A 137 7.91 9.69 1.58
C GLN A 137 9.37 9.40 1.18
N ASP A 138 10.34 9.73 2.02
CA ASP A 138 11.75 9.38 1.79
C ASP A 138 11.93 7.84 1.76
N ALA A 139 11.35 7.12 2.73
CA ALA A 139 11.40 5.66 2.75
C ALA A 139 10.75 5.03 1.51
N ARG A 140 9.60 5.56 1.06
CA ARG A 140 8.97 5.15 -0.19
C ARG A 140 9.88 5.38 -1.40
N ALA A 141 10.65 6.47 -1.42
CA ALA A 141 11.60 6.75 -2.49
C ALA A 141 12.75 5.73 -2.50
N TRP A 142 13.26 5.32 -1.33
CA TRP A 142 14.28 4.27 -1.23
C TRP A 142 13.75 2.91 -1.68
N VAL A 143 12.55 2.52 -1.26
CA VAL A 143 11.90 1.30 -1.76
C VAL A 143 11.80 1.33 -3.28
N LYS A 144 11.37 2.46 -3.87
CA LYS A 144 11.33 2.60 -5.33
C LYS A 144 12.72 2.45 -5.96
N GLN A 145 13.74 3.05 -5.36
CA GLN A 145 15.11 2.99 -5.86
C GLN A 145 15.66 1.56 -5.87
N ASP A 146 15.29 0.72 -4.91
CA ASP A 146 15.71 -0.69 -4.89
C ASP A 146 15.11 -1.50 -6.07
N PHE A 147 13.97 -1.07 -6.63
CA PHE A 147 13.34 -1.68 -7.80
C PHE A 147 13.80 -1.08 -9.15
N ASP A 148 14.45 0.09 -9.15
CA ASP A 148 14.90 0.81 -10.36
C ASP A 148 16.33 0.42 -10.77
#